data_AF-A0A1H6UNH1-F1
#
_entry.id   AF-A0A1H6UNH1-F1
#
_cell.length_a   1.000
_cell.length_b   1.000
_cell.length_c   1.000
_cell.angle_alpha   90.00
_cell.angle_beta   90.00
_cell.angle_gamma   90.00
#
_symmetry.space_group_name_H-M   'P 1'
#
loop_
_entity.id
_entity.type
_entity.pdbx_description
1 polymer ?
#
loop_
_entity_poly.entity_id
_entity_poly.type
_entity_poly.pdbx_seq_one_letter_code
_entity_poly.pdbx_strand_id
1 'polypeptide(L)'
;MANTQYLLHAGTQDADTLSAADGRVLFGRQGNDTLMYEGNRWGELAWLVGGRGQDTYILDTSGYTLVLETGQDTYDQIRFSSPLDYELAYELDGRHLVLTTYGAGHGVVLMDWRNPTYQIEKFHFIADNQGYSLSYQEFRDYVEAMPRFLGSIAASDLGTEVEVVDSETGEISTLVLPVGHDAFVDELYLYMDEVTEYVDAFQADTRYRIATQADQDAVLLTYQAVTGQMPADQPTVDFWVSQWEQGQSLAHIAENLGQSQAYASRFPNAESTAYAQALFEQVLGRTPTGSELNALVQQVTQQGPWNSLVQVANSTENQAQEASYLAQFPSRDIYLTLEDAYEPAPIRTATIDAALSVSRLYFAAFDRLPDQAGLNYWIDRWEWGDTLDQIATGFVDSSEFAEKVPPSSGNEYFVNALYYNVLGREPDANGQAYWLYVMQQGLPRSQVLVRFAESTENIALTADQLSGVHLDNQGEWQLFI
;
A
#
# COMPACT_ATOMS: atom_id res chain seq x y z
N MET A 1 -9.29 -2.06 25.87
CA MET A 1 -7.91 -1.56 25.96
C MET A 1 -7.95 -0.12 25.44
N ALA A 2 -6.97 0.74 25.68
CA ALA A 2 -7.00 2.07 25.06
C ALA A 2 -6.49 1.92 23.63
N ASN A 3 -7.27 2.34 22.63
CA ASN A 3 -6.87 2.38 21.22
C ASN A 3 -5.65 3.29 21.06
N THR A 4 -4.45 2.75 21.16
CA THR A 4 -3.25 3.51 20.84
C THR A 4 -2.94 3.29 19.37
N GLN A 5 -3.18 4.32 18.55
CA GLN A 5 -2.74 4.35 17.16
C GLN A 5 -1.28 4.77 17.12
N TYR A 6 -0.44 3.98 16.46
CA TYR A 6 0.95 4.33 16.21
C TYR A 6 1.08 4.81 14.76
N LEU A 7 1.79 5.91 14.57
CA LEU A 7 2.19 6.39 13.26
C LEU A 7 3.31 5.49 12.75
N LEU A 8 3.04 4.75 11.68
CA LEU A 8 3.99 3.91 10.96
C LEU A 8 4.46 4.65 9.71
N HIS A 9 5.76 4.87 9.62
CA HIS A 9 6.41 5.19 8.35
C HIS A 9 7.01 3.92 7.80
N ALA A 10 6.37 3.37 6.77
CA ALA A 10 6.88 2.18 6.11
C ALA A 10 7.49 2.56 4.76
N GLY A 11 8.63 1.95 4.47
CA GLY A 11 9.34 1.97 3.21
C GLY A 11 8.67 1.09 2.17
N THR A 12 9.40 0.82 1.11
CA THR A 12 8.89 0.29 -0.15
C THR A 12 9.46 -1.09 -0.41
N GLN A 13 9.72 -1.43 -1.68
CA GLN A 13 10.48 -2.62 -2.05
C GLN A 13 11.91 -2.28 -2.52
N ASP A 14 12.22 -0.99 -2.55
CA ASP A 14 13.49 -0.42 -2.97
C ASP A 14 14.21 0.20 -1.77
N ALA A 15 15.46 0.58 -1.95
CA ALA A 15 16.25 1.21 -0.88
C ALA A 15 15.66 2.58 -0.47
N ASP A 16 15.28 2.70 0.79
CA ASP A 16 14.66 3.88 1.36
C ASP A 16 15.58 4.57 2.40
N THR A 17 15.29 5.85 2.65
CA THR A 17 15.83 6.56 3.82
C THR A 17 14.64 7.11 4.60
N LEU A 18 14.31 6.43 5.69
CA LEU A 18 13.20 6.77 6.56
C LEU A 18 13.73 7.54 7.77
N SER A 19 13.19 8.73 7.99
CA SER A 19 13.38 9.44 9.23
C SER A 19 12.11 10.11 9.71
N ALA A 20 11.89 10.09 11.03
CA ALA A 20 10.72 10.70 11.63
C ALA A 20 11.03 11.28 13.00
N ALA A 21 10.41 12.43 13.29
CA ALA A 21 10.47 13.10 14.59
C ALA A 21 9.21 12.87 15.44
N ASP A 22 8.13 12.37 14.82
CA ASP A 22 6.80 12.09 15.37
C ASP A 22 6.36 10.62 15.17
N GLY A 23 7.00 9.92 14.24
CA GLY A 23 6.84 8.49 13.98
C GLY A 23 7.39 7.60 15.09
N ARG A 24 6.56 6.69 15.59
CA ARG A 24 6.98 5.70 16.61
C ARG A 24 7.51 4.42 15.97
N VAL A 25 7.18 4.15 14.70
CA VAL A 25 7.65 2.96 13.98
C VAL A 25 8.14 3.34 12.58
N LEU A 26 9.40 3.05 12.29
CA LEU A 26 10.00 3.09 10.96
C LEU A 26 10.19 1.65 10.49
N PHE A 27 9.72 1.33 9.29
CA PHE A 27 9.77 -0.04 8.76
C PHE A 27 10.25 -0.07 7.31
N GLY A 28 11.48 -0.53 7.05
CA GLY A 28 12.08 -0.54 5.70
C GLY A 28 11.40 -1.49 4.69
N ARG A 29 10.98 -2.67 5.16
CA ARG A 29 10.33 -3.77 4.41
C ARG A 29 11.23 -4.56 3.48
N GLN A 30 11.58 -4.06 2.29
CA GLN A 30 12.53 -4.69 1.37
C GLN A 30 13.37 -3.60 0.73
N GLY A 31 14.67 -3.85 0.55
CA GLY A 31 15.60 -2.85 0.07
C GLY A 31 16.79 -2.74 1.00
N ASN A 32 17.77 -1.92 0.64
CA ASN A 32 18.86 -1.59 1.57
C ASN A 32 18.50 -0.27 2.25
N ASP A 33 17.83 -0.34 3.38
CA ASP A 33 17.15 0.80 3.97
C ASP A 33 18.04 1.53 4.98
N THR A 34 17.81 2.83 5.14
CA THR A 34 18.41 3.62 6.21
C THR A 34 17.32 4.16 7.11
N LEU A 35 17.31 3.74 8.36
CA LEU A 35 16.28 4.05 9.34
C LEU A 35 16.86 4.95 10.44
N MET A 36 16.31 6.15 10.62
CA MET A 36 16.81 7.13 11.58
C MET A 36 15.67 7.77 12.37
N TYR A 37 15.62 7.51 13.68
CA TYR A 37 14.71 8.27 14.54
C TYR A 37 15.29 9.63 14.87
N GLU A 38 14.57 10.71 14.55
CA GLU A 38 14.95 12.11 14.77
C GLU A 38 14.21 12.73 15.97
N GLY A 39 13.35 11.97 16.65
CA GLY A 39 12.54 12.48 17.74
C GLY A 39 13.35 12.72 19.02
N ASN A 40 13.21 13.92 19.58
CA ASN A 40 13.93 14.37 20.78
C ASN A 40 13.00 14.44 22.01
N ARG A 41 12.19 13.40 22.22
CA ARG A 41 11.21 13.37 23.30
C ARG A 41 11.59 12.33 24.35
N TRP A 42 11.89 12.84 25.53
CA TRP A 42 12.16 12.06 26.72
C TRP A 42 11.01 11.10 27.01
N GLY A 43 11.31 9.79 27.06
CA GLY A 43 10.35 8.74 27.42
C GLY A 43 9.52 8.19 26.25
N GLU A 44 9.80 8.54 25.00
CA GLU A 44 9.20 7.88 23.84
C GLU A 44 10.05 6.67 23.38
N LEU A 45 9.37 5.62 22.93
CA LEU A 45 9.96 4.41 22.35
C LEU A 45 9.79 4.46 20.83
N ALA A 46 10.91 4.52 20.11
CA ALA A 46 10.96 4.42 18.65
C ALA A 46 11.31 3.01 18.21
N TRP A 47 10.72 2.55 17.12
CA TRP A 47 10.92 1.23 16.56
C TRP A 47 11.54 1.37 15.19
N LEU A 48 12.68 0.74 14.97
CA LEU A 48 13.32 0.64 13.68
C LEU A 48 13.30 -0.82 13.26
N VAL A 49 12.50 -1.11 12.25
CA VAL A 49 12.32 -2.46 11.69
C VAL A 49 12.94 -2.46 10.30
N GLY A 50 14.02 -3.19 10.07
CA GLY A 50 14.71 -3.23 8.77
C GLY A 50 13.82 -3.81 7.70
N GLY A 51 13.56 -5.11 7.81
CA GLY A 51 12.90 -5.85 6.76
C GLY A 51 13.94 -6.68 6.03
N ARG A 52 13.79 -6.88 4.72
CA ARG A 52 14.73 -7.65 3.90
C ARG A 52 15.71 -6.74 3.18
N GLY A 53 17.00 -6.97 3.35
CA GLY A 53 18.07 -6.38 2.58
C GLY A 53 19.26 -6.04 3.49
N GLN A 54 20.05 -5.04 3.13
CA GLN A 54 21.20 -4.61 3.94
C GLN A 54 20.90 -3.28 4.59
N ASP A 55 20.40 -3.33 5.81
CA ASP A 55 19.80 -2.18 6.47
C ASP A 55 20.80 -1.43 7.35
N THR A 56 20.56 -0.14 7.49
CA THR A 56 21.37 0.79 8.27
C THR A 56 20.51 1.52 9.28
N TYR A 57 20.68 1.16 10.55
CA TYR A 57 20.00 1.78 11.67
C TYR A 57 20.85 2.92 12.23
N ILE A 58 20.36 4.15 12.18
CA ILE A 58 21.04 5.33 12.75
C ILE A 58 20.38 5.69 14.07
N LEU A 59 21.15 5.56 15.15
CA LEU A 59 20.67 5.75 16.52
C LEU A 59 21.14 7.10 17.04
N ASP A 60 20.19 8.04 17.22
CA ASP A 60 20.41 9.33 17.87
C ASP A 60 19.79 9.36 19.27
N THR A 61 20.63 9.51 20.29
CA THR A 61 20.38 9.01 21.65
C THR A 61 19.57 9.95 22.55
N SER A 62 18.37 10.35 22.12
CA SER A 62 17.46 11.20 22.91
C SER A 62 16.19 10.49 23.44
N GLY A 63 16.13 9.15 23.33
CA GLY A 63 15.02 8.30 23.80
C GLY A 63 15.39 6.82 23.84
N TYR A 64 14.39 5.93 23.94
CA TYR A 64 14.61 4.50 23.73
C TYR A 64 14.37 4.13 22.26
N THR A 65 15.31 3.41 21.66
CA THR A 65 15.16 2.87 20.31
C THR A 65 15.19 1.35 20.35
N LEU A 66 14.13 0.72 19.89
CA LEU A 66 14.06 -0.71 19.63
C LEU A 66 14.47 -0.95 18.18
N VAL A 67 15.43 -1.84 17.98
CA VAL A 67 15.88 -2.30 16.67
C VAL A 67 15.43 -3.74 16.50
N LEU A 68 14.64 -3.98 15.45
CA LEU A 68 14.13 -5.29 15.10
C LEU A 68 14.59 -5.63 13.68
N GLU A 69 15.51 -6.59 13.61
CA GLU A 69 15.92 -7.20 12.35
C GLU A 69 15.00 -8.38 12.03
N THR A 70 14.57 -8.50 10.78
CA THR A 70 13.60 -9.53 10.32
C THR A 70 13.94 -10.10 8.95
N GLY A 71 14.95 -9.56 8.27
CA GLY A 71 15.47 -10.05 7.00
C GLY A 71 16.55 -11.08 7.23
N GLN A 72 16.46 -12.23 6.57
CA GLN A 72 17.47 -13.29 6.66
C GLN A 72 18.73 -12.93 5.85
N ASP A 73 19.27 -11.76 6.12
CA ASP A 73 20.25 -11.11 5.29
C ASP A 73 21.66 -11.26 5.88
N THR A 74 22.64 -10.77 5.14
CA THR A 74 24.06 -11.07 5.42
C THR A 74 24.86 -9.85 5.86
N TYR A 75 24.23 -8.68 5.94
CA TYR A 75 24.93 -7.44 6.24
C TYR A 75 24.01 -6.31 6.69
N ASP A 76 23.67 -6.30 7.97
CA ASP A 76 22.98 -5.20 8.63
C ASP A 76 23.93 -4.43 9.54
N GLN A 77 23.71 -3.12 9.65
CA GLN A 77 24.59 -2.25 10.41
C GLN A 77 23.86 -1.25 11.31
N ILE A 78 24.39 -1.07 12.51
CA ILE A 78 23.99 0.02 13.40
C ILE A 78 25.07 1.10 13.40
N ARG A 79 24.64 2.36 13.35
CA ARG A 79 25.47 3.55 13.49
C ARG A 79 25.02 4.37 14.69
N PHE A 80 25.89 4.49 15.68
CA PHE A 80 25.67 5.35 16.84
C PHE A 80 26.14 6.78 16.51
N SER A 81 25.24 7.76 16.59
CA SER A 81 25.54 9.17 16.30
C SER A 81 26.39 9.85 17.40
N SER A 82 26.40 9.26 18.60
CA SER A 82 27.10 9.73 19.80
C SER A 82 28.02 8.62 20.35
N PRO A 83 29.10 8.96 21.09
CA PRO A 83 29.86 7.96 21.84
C PRO A 83 28.96 7.10 22.73
N LEU A 84 29.30 5.81 22.87
CA LEU A 84 28.62 4.90 23.77
C LEU A 84 28.91 5.30 25.23
N ASP A 85 28.07 6.15 25.79
CA ASP A 85 28.07 6.43 27.23
C ASP A 85 27.08 5.50 27.96
N TYR A 86 26.85 4.28 27.45
CA TYR A 86 25.99 3.29 28.11
C TYR A 86 26.67 2.78 29.38
N GLU A 87 25.95 2.89 30.49
CA GLU A 87 26.47 2.57 31.83
C GLU A 87 25.98 1.21 32.32
N LEU A 88 24.99 0.62 31.64
CA LEU A 88 24.34 -0.62 32.02
C LEU A 88 23.96 -1.43 30.79
N ALA A 89 24.21 -2.74 30.86
CA ALA A 89 23.77 -3.70 29.86
C ALA A 89 23.15 -4.94 30.51
N TYR A 90 22.08 -5.47 29.91
CA TYR A 90 21.46 -6.71 30.37
C TYR A 90 20.66 -7.37 29.25
N GLU A 91 20.37 -8.65 29.42
CA GLU A 91 19.47 -9.38 28.53
C GLU A 91 18.11 -9.61 29.18
N LEU A 92 17.06 -9.36 28.41
CA LEU A 92 15.69 -9.69 28.79
C LEU A 92 15.36 -11.11 28.33
N ASP A 93 15.02 -11.95 29.29
CA ASP A 93 14.62 -13.35 29.11
C ASP A 93 15.62 -14.16 28.25
N GLY A 94 16.89 -13.75 28.26
CA GLY A 94 17.99 -14.35 27.49
C GLY A 94 17.89 -14.10 25.97
N ARG A 95 16.95 -13.26 25.52
CA ARG A 95 16.63 -13.04 24.11
C ARG A 95 17.04 -11.67 23.57
N HIS A 96 16.71 -10.58 24.29
CA HIS A 96 16.86 -9.20 23.78
C HIS A 96 17.93 -8.46 24.57
N LEU A 97 18.84 -7.76 23.89
CA LEU A 97 19.88 -6.97 24.56
C LEU A 97 19.37 -5.57 24.84
N VAL A 98 19.55 -5.09 26.06
CA VAL A 98 19.28 -3.70 26.45
C VAL A 98 20.59 -3.02 26.81
N LEU A 99 20.84 -1.85 26.21
CA LEU A 99 21.93 -0.94 26.52
C LEU A 99 21.32 0.40 26.97
N THR A 100 21.69 0.90 28.15
CA THR A 100 21.05 2.10 28.72
C THR A 100 22.00 2.91 29.59
N THR A 101 21.71 4.20 29.72
CA THR A 101 22.40 5.13 30.63
C THR A 101 21.64 5.25 31.96
N TYR A 102 22.33 5.58 33.06
CA TYR A 102 21.68 5.73 34.37
C TYR A 102 20.85 7.03 34.42
N GLY A 103 19.54 6.89 34.71
CA GLY A 103 18.66 8.02 35.02
C GLY A 103 18.34 8.99 33.86
N ALA A 104 18.90 8.81 32.67
CA ALA A 104 18.66 9.71 31.53
C ALA A 104 17.52 9.25 30.59
N GLY A 105 16.94 8.05 30.80
CA GLY A 105 15.78 7.61 30.04
C GLY A 105 16.05 7.36 28.55
N HIS A 106 17.31 7.13 28.17
CA HIS A 106 17.71 6.79 26.80
C HIS A 106 18.41 5.43 26.78
N GLY A 107 18.12 4.64 25.74
CA GLY A 107 18.66 3.30 25.61
C GLY A 107 18.36 2.67 24.26
N VAL A 108 19.00 1.55 23.98
CA VAL A 108 18.79 0.77 22.77
C VAL A 108 18.41 -0.64 23.17
N VAL A 109 17.36 -1.16 22.54
CA VAL A 109 16.94 -2.55 22.65
C VAL A 109 17.20 -3.24 21.33
N LEU A 110 18.08 -4.23 21.30
CA LEU A 110 18.30 -5.08 20.14
C LEU A 110 17.50 -6.37 20.29
N MET A 111 16.52 -6.54 19.42
CA MET A 111 15.61 -7.66 19.47
C MET A 111 16.26 -8.95 18.97
N ASP A 112 16.03 -10.06 19.66
CA ASP A 112 16.55 -11.39 19.31
C ASP A 112 18.03 -11.36 18.89
N TRP A 113 18.85 -10.54 19.54
CA TRP A 113 20.22 -10.19 19.11
C TRP A 113 21.20 -11.37 19.04
N ARG A 114 20.81 -12.53 19.56
CA ARG A 114 21.55 -13.79 19.46
C ARG A 114 21.05 -14.74 18.38
N ASN A 115 19.94 -14.41 17.72
CA ASN A 115 19.41 -15.19 16.64
C ASN A 115 20.30 -15.00 15.40
N PRO A 116 21.01 -16.04 14.93
CA PRO A 116 21.93 -15.91 13.80
C PRO A 116 21.24 -15.61 12.47
N THR A 117 19.91 -15.69 12.43
CA THR A 117 19.11 -15.36 11.24
C THR A 117 18.77 -13.87 11.16
N TYR A 118 18.78 -13.15 12.28
CA TYR A 118 18.37 -11.74 12.39
C TYR A 118 19.42 -10.92 13.15
N GLN A 119 20.67 -11.37 13.14
CA GLN A 119 21.73 -10.71 13.90
C GLN A 119 22.17 -9.45 13.14
N ILE A 120 22.55 -8.39 13.86
CA ILE A 120 23.24 -7.26 13.24
C ILE A 120 24.72 -7.62 13.07
N GLU A 121 25.24 -7.56 11.85
CA GLU A 121 26.63 -7.93 11.56
C GLU A 121 27.64 -6.89 12.03
N LYS A 122 27.28 -5.61 11.97
CA LYS A 122 28.27 -4.53 11.97
C LYS A 122 27.85 -3.32 12.77
N PHE A 123 28.67 -2.95 13.75
CA PHE A 123 28.38 -1.84 14.65
C PHE A 123 29.41 -0.73 14.44
N HIS A 124 28.93 0.50 14.24
CA HIS A 124 29.74 1.68 13.96
C HIS A 124 29.62 2.72 15.07
N PHE A 125 30.75 3.18 15.58
CA PHE A 125 30.82 4.10 16.70
C PHE A 125 31.65 5.33 16.35
N ILE A 126 31.36 6.43 17.04
CA ILE A 126 32.20 7.61 17.05
C ILE A 126 32.78 7.76 18.46
N ALA A 127 34.10 7.68 18.59
CA ALA A 127 34.82 7.94 19.83
C ALA A 127 36.03 8.84 19.54
N ASP A 128 36.30 9.84 20.37
CA ASP A 128 37.44 10.77 20.20
C ASP A 128 37.55 11.42 18.80
N ASN A 129 36.40 11.74 18.17
CA ASN A 129 36.30 12.22 16.79
C ASN A 129 36.90 11.26 15.74
N GLN A 130 36.98 9.96 16.05
CA GLN A 130 37.37 8.89 15.15
C GLN A 130 36.24 7.85 15.03
N GLY A 131 36.04 7.33 13.83
CA GLY A 131 35.09 6.27 13.58
C GLY A 131 35.70 4.91 13.86
N TYR A 132 35.02 4.08 14.65
CA TYR A 132 35.40 2.69 14.91
C TYR A 132 34.30 1.76 14.42
N SER A 133 34.65 0.51 14.16
CA SER A 133 33.65 -0.50 13.85
C SER A 133 34.00 -1.85 14.42
N LEU A 134 32.97 -2.54 14.88
CA LEU A 134 33.05 -3.89 15.44
C LEU A 134 32.19 -4.82 14.59
N SER A 135 32.68 -6.03 14.36
CA SER A 135 31.83 -7.16 13.96
C SER A 135 30.90 -7.57 15.10
N TYR A 136 29.88 -8.38 14.80
CA TYR A 136 29.00 -8.98 15.81
C TYR A 136 29.77 -9.58 17.00
N GLN A 137 30.78 -10.41 16.74
CA GLN A 137 31.53 -11.07 17.81
C GLN A 137 32.34 -10.06 18.64
N GLU A 138 32.98 -9.09 18.01
CA GLU A 138 33.73 -8.05 18.72
C GLU A 138 32.80 -7.15 19.55
N PHE A 139 31.60 -6.84 19.04
CA PHE A 139 30.59 -6.08 19.79
C PHE A 139 30.05 -6.89 20.97
N ARG A 140 29.78 -8.18 20.78
CA ARG A 140 29.39 -9.07 21.87
C ARG A 140 30.45 -9.13 22.96
N ASP A 141 31.71 -9.33 22.59
CA ASP A 141 32.82 -9.37 23.55
C ASP A 141 32.95 -8.03 24.29
N TYR A 142 32.69 -6.91 23.59
CA TYR A 142 32.64 -5.58 24.20
C TYR A 142 31.51 -5.45 25.24
N VAL A 143 30.28 -5.87 24.90
CA VAL A 143 29.12 -5.82 25.82
C VAL A 143 29.32 -6.72 27.03
N GLU A 144 29.77 -7.96 26.83
CA GLU A 144 30.01 -8.91 27.92
C GLU A 144 31.17 -8.48 28.84
N ALA A 145 32.06 -7.61 28.34
CA ALA A 145 33.14 -7.00 29.13
C ALA A 145 32.73 -5.69 29.83
N MET A 146 31.52 -5.18 29.62
CA MET A 146 31.07 -3.95 30.28
C MET A 146 31.07 -4.13 31.82
N PRO A 147 31.54 -3.14 32.59
CA PRO A 147 31.64 -3.26 34.06
C PRO A 147 30.32 -3.60 34.77
N ARG A 148 29.20 -3.25 34.14
CA ARG A 148 27.83 -3.48 34.63
C ARG A 148 26.98 -4.22 33.60
N PHE A 149 27.53 -5.32 33.08
CA PHE A 149 26.73 -6.31 32.37
C PHE A 149 26.08 -7.27 33.39
N LEU A 150 24.75 -7.27 33.47
CA LEU A 150 24.01 -8.08 34.46
C LEU A 150 23.78 -9.53 34.03
N GLY A 151 24.14 -9.88 32.79
CA GLY A 151 23.69 -11.13 32.18
C GLY A 151 22.19 -11.08 31.87
N SER A 152 21.54 -12.25 31.94
CA SER A 152 20.11 -12.36 31.71
C SER A 152 19.32 -12.14 33.00
N ILE A 153 18.34 -11.24 32.90
CA ILE A 153 17.31 -10.98 33.89
C ILE A 153 15.95 -11.43 33.35
N ALA A 154 15.00 -11.76 34.22
CA ALA A 154 13.64 -11.97 33.77
C ALA A 154 13.03 -10.60 33.47
N ALA A 155 12.23 -10.51 32.41
CA ALA A 155 11.55 -9.24 32.13
C ALA A 155 10.61 -8.86 33.29
N SER A 156 10.18 -9.80 34.14
CA SER A 156 9.33 -9.55 35.31
C SER A 156 10.06 -8.79 36.41
N ASP A 157 11.38 -8.74 36.33
CA ASP A 157 12.25 -8.04 37.27
C ASP A 157 12.44 -6.56 36.87
N LEU A 158 11.94 -6.13 35.70
CA LEU A 158 11.96 -4.72 35.32
C LEU A 158 11.15 -3.87 36.31
N GLY A 159 11.68 -2.69 36.65
CA GLY A 159 11.11 -1.82 37.67
C GLY A 159 11.31 -2.28 39.12
N THR A 160 12.03 -3.38 39.33
CA THR A 160 12.45 -3.82 40.67
C THR A 160 13.86 -3.32 41.01
N GLU A 161 14.16 -3.24 42.31
CA GLU A 161 15.51 -2.94 42.80
C GLU A 161 16.40 -4.19 42.68
N VAL A 162 17.53 -4.03 42.02
CA VAL A 162 18.56 -5.06 41.87
C VAL A 162 19.90 -4.54 42.39
N GLU A 163 20.61 -5.37 43.15
CA GLU A 163 21.99 -5.07 43.54
C GLU A 163 22.92 -5.36 42.36
N VAL A 164 23.59 -4.31 41.89
CA VAL A 164 24.58 -4.37 40.81
C VAL A 164 25.96 -4.26 41.43
N VAL A 165 26.84 -5.20 41.07
CA VAL A 165 28.25 -5.17 41.43
C VAL A 165 29.04 -4.72 40.22
N ASP A 166 29.69 -3.58 40.33
CA ASP A 166 30.60 -3.10 39.30
C ASP A 166 31.85 -4.00 39.24
N SER A 167 32.10 -4.63 38.09
CA SER A 167 33.15 -5.66 38.00
C SER A 167 34.57 -5.11 38.06
N GLU A 168 34.76 -3.81 37.80
CA GLU A 168 36.09 -3.17 37.84
C GLU A 168 36.42 -2.65 39.24
N THR A 169 35.45 -1.99 39.88
CA THR A 169 35.64 -1.31 41.17
C THR A 169 35.23 -2.18 42.37
N GLY A 170 34.37 -3.18 42.14
CA GLY A 170 33.74 -3.98 43.19
C GLY A 170 32.68 -3.21 43.99
N GLU A 171 32.29 -2.02 43.54
CA GLU A 171 31.27 -1.19 44.18
C GLU A 171 29.89 -1.84 44.02
N ILE A 172 29.13 -1.92 45.13
CA ILE A 172 27.75 -2.40 45.13
C ILE A 172 26.82 -1.18 45.06
N SER A 173 25.99 -1.13 44.04
CA SER A 173 24.95 -0.12 43.86
C SER A 173 23.58 -0.80 43.81
N THR A 174 22.58 -0.26 44.51
CA THR A 174 21.19 -0.64 44.29
C THR A 174 20.64 0.18 43.14
N LEU A 175 20.24 -0.50 42.07
CA LEU A 175 19.66 0.11 40.89
C LEU A 175 18.20 -0.32 40.79
N VAL A 176 17.29 0.62 40.56
CA VAL A 176 15.98 0.26 40.00
C VAL A 176 16.23 -0.01 38.52
N LEU A 177 16.09 -1.26 38.09
CA LEU A 177 16.23 -1.59 36.66
C LEU A 177 15.34 -0.63 35.88
N PRO A 178 15.90 0.12 34.92
CA PRO A 178 15.18 1.20 34.30
C PRO A 178 13.92 0.66 33.63
N VAL A 179 12.80 0.88 34.30
CA VAL A 179 11.52 1.10 33.66
C VAL A 179 11.71 2.42 32.92
N GLY A 180 11.88 2.37 31.61
CA GLY A 180 11.30 3.47 30.83
C GLY A 180 9.90 3.68 31.39
N HIS A 181 9.59 4.91 31.80
CA HIS A 181 8.34 5.31 32.43
C HIS A 181 7.15 4.39 32.09
N ASP A 182 6.44 3.84 33.10
CA ASP A 182 5.25 2.93 33.13
C ASP A 182 4.71 2.27 31.83
N ALA A 183 4.74 2.93 30.68
CA ALA A 183 4.45 2.41 29.35
C ALA A 183 5.54 1.49 28.75
N PHE A 184 6.85 1.66 29.06
CA PHE A 184 7.91 0.87 28.38
C PHE A 184 7.79 -0.63 28.63
N VAL A 185 7.48 -1.06 29.85
CA VAL A 185 7.40 -2.49 30.18
C VAL A 185 6.15 -3.10 29.58
N ASP A 186 5.00 -2.44 29.70
CA ASP A 186 3.75 -2.89 29.08
C ASP A 186 3.85 -2.89 27.53
N GLU A 187 4.49 -1.87 26.92
CA GLU A 187 4.75 -1.77 25.46
C GLU A 187 5.88 -2.67 24.96
N LEU A 188 6.82 -3.09 25.80
CA LEU A 188 7.83 -4.08 25.40
C LEU A 188 7.20 -5.48 25.44
N TYR A 189 6.48 -5.83 26.50
CA TYR A 189 5.89 -7.15 26.70
C TYR A 189 4.75 -7.52 25.75
N LEU A 190 3.83 -6.59 25.47
CA LEU A 190 2.72 -6.87 24.54
C LEU A 190 3.23 -7.14 23.11
N TYR A 191 4.42 -6.65 22.77
CA TYR A 191 4.80 -6.47 21.38
C TYR A 191 5.98 -7.35 20.93
N MET A 192 6.79 -7.92 21.85
CA MET A 192 7.93 -8.78 21.52
C MET A 192 7.56 -10.09 20.80
N ASP A 193 6.34 -10.60 20.99
CA ASP A 193 5.85 -11.81 20.30
C ASP A 193 4.85 -11.48 19.17
N GLU A 194 4.08 -10.40 19.28
CA GLU A 194 3.09 -10.01 18.27
C GLU A 194 3.72 -9.31 17.06
N VAL A 195 4.68 -8.40 17.27
CA VAL A 195 5.18 -7.55 16.19
C VAL A 195 5.96 -8.34 15.14
N THR A 196 6.68 -9.39 15.51
CA THR A 196 7.35 -10.25 14.51
C THR A 196 6.35 -10.93 13.60
N GLU A 197 5.21 -11.42 14.12
CA GLU A 197 4.15 -12.02 13.31
C GLU A 197 3.48 -10.99 12.38
N TYR A 198 3.22 -9.77 12.88
CA TYR A 198 2.68 -8.67 12.09
C TYR A 198 3.65 -8.18 11.01
N VAL A 199 4.94 -8.06 11.35
CA VAL A 199 6.01 -7.63 10.45
C VAL A 199 6.17 -8.67 9.36
N ASP A 200 6.28 -9.96 9.70
CA ASP A 200 6.37 -11.05 8.73
C ASP A 200 5.16 -11.08 7.79
N ALA A 201 3.95 -10.86 8.32
CA ALA A 201 2.73 -10.78 7.53
C ALA A 201 2.74 -9.58 6.57
N PHE A 202 3.16 -8.40 7.03
CA PHE A 202 3.25 -7.19 6.21
C PHE A 202 4.39 -7.24 5.18
N GLN A 203 5.49 -7.94 5.47
CA GLN A 203 6.56 -8.22 4.49
C GLN A 203 6.12 -9.21 3.41
N ALA A 204 5.36 -10.23 3.81
CA ALA A 204 4.82 -11.23 2.91
C ALA A 204 3.67 -10.67 2.05
N ASP A 205 3.00 -9.62 2.51
CA ASP A 205 1.89 -9.02 1.78
C ASP A 205 2.37 -8.13 0.62
N THR A 206 2.39 -8.74 -0.57
CA THR A 206 2.72 -8.06 -1.83
C THR A 206 1.63 -7.11 -2.32
N ARG A 207 0.45 -7.07 -1.67
CA ARG A 207 -0.69 -6.22 -2.07
C ARG A 207 -0.52 -4.76 -1.69
N TYR A 208 0.33 -4.48 -0.69
CA TYR A 208 0.61 -3.13 -0.25
C TYR A 208 1.99 -2.74 -0.76
N ARG A 209 2.14 -2.24 -1.99
CA ARG A 209 3.32 -1.45 -2.34
C ARG A 209 3.05 -0.07 -1.77
N ILE A 210 3.93 0.52 -0.96
CA ILE A 210 3.70 1.90 -0.51
C ILE A 210 4.30 2.79 -1.59
N ALA A 211 3.52 3.73 -2.11
CA ALA A 211 4.00 4.63 -3.13
C ALA A 211 5.04 5.59 -2.54
N THR A 212 6.27 5.57 -3.08
CA THR A 212 7.26 6.64 -2.82
C THR A 212 6.68 7.98 -3.24
N GLN A 213 7.29 9.09 -2.82
CA GLN A 213 6.94 10.40 -3.36
C GLN A 213 6.98 10.43 -4.89
N ALA A 214 7.97 9.77 -5.50
CA ALA A 214 8.09 9.69 -6.95
C ALA A 214 6.96 8.87 -7.60
N ASP A 215 6.51 7.81 -6.95
CA ASP A 215 5.38 7.00 -7.43
C ASP A 215 4.06 7.79 -7.33
N GLN A 216 3.84 8.49 -6.22
CA GLN A 216 2.68 9.37 -6.06
C GLN A 216 2.68 10.46 -7.12
N ASP A 217 3.81 11.14 -7.33
CA ASP A 217 3.96 12.15 -8.38
C ASP A 217 3.64 11.57 -9.76
N ALA A 218 4.13 10.36 -10.06
CA ALA A 218 3.88 9.69 -11.34
C ALA A 218 2.39 9.34 -11.55
N VAL A 219 1.69 8.91 -10.49
CA VAL A 219 0.25 8.68 -10.52
C VAL A 219 -0.52 9.99 -10.76
N LEU A 220 -0.16 11.07 -10.07
CA LEU A 220 -0.82 12.38 -10.18
C LEU A 220 -0.61 13.01 -11.57
N LEU A 221 0.61 12.94 -12.11
CA LEU A 221 0.89 13.40 -13.47
C LEU A 221 0.13 12.56 -14.51
N THR A 222 -0.01 11.26 -14.27
CA THR A 222 -0.85 10.40 -15.13
C THR A 222 -2.32 10.80 -15.06
N TYR A 223 -2.84 11.07 -13.85
CA TYR A 223 -4.21 11.56 -13.65
C TYR A 223 -4.46 12.85 -14.44
N GLN A 224 -3.57 13.83 -14.32
CA GLN A 224 -3.67 15.10 -15.04
C GLN A 224 -3.58 14.90 -16.55
N ALA A 225 -2.66 14.05 -17.01
CA ALA A 225 -2.47 13.79 -18.43
C ALA A 225 -3.72 13.23 -19.09
N VAL A 226 -4.55 12.47 -18.35
CA VAL A 226 -5.83 11.95 -18.85
C VAL A 226 -6.96 12.96 -18.68
N THR A 227 -7.16 13.50 -17.48
CA THR A 227 -8.34 14.32 -17.17
C THR A 227 -8.20 15.79 -17.62
N GLY A 228 -6.96 16.25 -17.84
CA GLY A 228 -6.61 17.63 -18.10
C GLY A 228 -6.59 18.52 -16.85
N GLN A 229 -6.76 17.94 -15.65
CA GLN A 229 -6.77 18.66 -14.38
C GLN A 229 -6.09 17.82 -13.28
N MET A 230 -5.47 18.47 -12.30
CA MET A 230 -4.99 17.76 -11.11
C MET A 230 -6.17 17.34 -10.21
N PRO A 231 -6.01 16.31 -9.36
CA PRO A 231 -7.01 15.96 -8.34
C PRO A 231 -7.41 17.15 -7.47
N ALA A 232 -8.68 17.21 -7.10
CA ALA A 232 -9.23 18.35 -6.36
C ALA A 232 -9.07 18.23 -4.83
N ASP A 233 -8.85 17.02 -4.32
CA ASP A 233 -8.81 16.71 -2.89
C ASP A 233 -7.94 15.48 -2.57
N GLN A 234 -7.56 15.36 -1.30
CA GLN A 234 -6.72 14.26 -0.79
C GLN A 234 -7.36 12.87 -0.99
N PRO A 235 -8.68 12.66 -0.75
CA PRO A 235 -9.31 11.36 -1.01
C PRO A 235 -9.15 10.88 -2.46
N THR A 236 -9.23 11.79 -3.44
CA THR A 236 -9.00 11.44 -4.85
C THR A 236 -7.54 11.04 -5.08
N VAL A 237 -6.58 11.74 -4.47
CA VAL A 237 -5.16 11.35 -4.50
C VAL A 237 -4.97 9.96 -3.92
N ASP A 238 -5.46 9.73 -2.70
CA ASP A 238 -5.33 8.46 -1.98
C ASP A 238 -5.92 7.30 -2.78
N PHE A 239 -7.07 7.51 -3.44
CA PHE A 239 -7.69 6.51 -4.30
C PHE A 239 -6.76 6.09 -5.45
N TRP A 240 -6.26 7.04 -6.25
CA TRP A 240 -5.48 6.69 -7.43
C TRP A 240 -4.10 6.16 -7.08
N VAL A 241 -3.50 6.69 -6.01
CA VAL A 241 -2.27 6.14 -5.45
C VAL A 241 -2.53 4.70 -5.01
N SER A 242 -3.62 4.42 -4.30
CA SER A 242 -3.95 3.04 -3.87
C SER A 242 -4.07 2.04 -5.03
N GLN A 243 -4.53 2.47 -6.21
CA GLN A 243 -4.58 1.59 -7.38
C GLN A 243 -3.18 1.13 -7.83
N TRP A 244 -2.21 2.04 -7.79
CA TRP A 244 -0.80 1.71 -8.06
C TRP A 244 -0.22 0.82 -6.96
N GLU A 245 -0.53 1.15 -5.70
CA GLU A 245 -0.10 0.41 -4.52
C GLU A 245 -0.59 -1.06 -4.56
N GLN A 246 -1.79 -1.29 -5.10
CA GLN A 246 -2.38 -2.60 -5.38
C GLN A 246 -1.78 -3.34 -6.60
N GLY A 247 -0.72 -2.79 -7.21
CA GLY A 247 0.03 -3.41 -8.29
C GLY A 247 -0.43 -3.06 -9.70
N GLN A 248 -1.35 -2.09 -9.87
CA GLN A 248 -1.70 -1.63 -11.22
C GLN A 248 -0.55 -0.81 -11.83
N SER A 249 -0.31 -1.04 -13.13
CA SER A 249 0.64 -0.21 -13.87
C SER A 249 0.07 1.19 -14.12
N LEU A 250 0.93 2.21 -14.23
CA LEU A 250 0.52 3.57 -14.62
C LEU A 250 -0.24 3.59 -15.95
N ALA A 251 0.10 2.70 -16.89
CA ALA A 251 -0.60 2.59 -18.16
C ALA A 251 -2.03 2.06 -18.00
N HIS A 252 -2.24 1.13 -17.08
CA HIS A 252 -3.57 0.62 -16.75
C HIS A 252 -4.40 1.67 -15.98
N ILE A 253 -3.76 2.42 -15.07
CA ILE A 253 -4.41 3.57 -14.41
C ILE A 253 -4.83 4.62 -15.45
N ALA A 254 -3.94 4.96 -16.38
CA ALA A 254 -4.23 5.90 -17.47
C ALA A 254 -5.40 5.42 -18.34
N GLU A 255 -5.43 4.12 -18.64
CA GLU A 255 -6.51 3.48 -19.38
C GLU A 255 -7.85 3.60 -18.64
N ASN A 256 -7.89 3.28 -17.34
CA ASN A 256 -9.10 3.36 -16.53
C ASN A 256 -9.66 4.79 -16.47
N LEU A 257 -8.79 5.78 -16.29
CA LEU A 257 -9.17 7.19 -16.31
C LEU A 257 -9.73 7.65 -17.67
N GLY A 258 -9.19 7.09 -18.76
CA GLY A 258 -9.42 7.58 -20.11
C GLY A 258 -10.55 6.85 -20.86
N GLN A 259 -11.19 5.87 -20.23
CA GLN A 259 -12.36 5.17 -20.77
C GLN A 259 -13.67 5.99 -20.69
N SER A 260 -13.64 7.24 -20.18
CA SER A 260 -14.84 8.09 -20.16
C SER A 260 -15.29 8.50 -21.58
N GLN A 261 -16.61 8.58 -21.78
CA GLN A 261 -17.16 9.01 -23.08
C GLN A 261 -16.78 10.47 -23.43
N ALA A 262 -16.51 11.30 -22.41
CA ALA A 262 -15.96 12.64 -22.57
C ALA A 262 -14.53 12.63 -23.15
N TYR A 263 -13.68 11.71 -22.67
CA TYR A 263 -12.32 11.53 -23.21
C TYR A 263 -12.36 10.96 -24.63
N ALA A 264 -13.14 9.91 -24.87
CA ALA A 264 -13.30 9.30 -26.20
C ALA A 264 -13.84 10.28 -27.26
N SER A 265 -14.73 11.21 -26.86
CA SER A 265 -15.26 12.25 -27.75
C SER A 265 -14.24 13.33 -28.10
N ARG A 266 -13.27 13.58 -27.21
CA ARG A 266 -12.18 14.54 -27.39
C ARG A 266 -11.01 13.97 -28.20
N PHE A 267 -10.82 12.65 -28.15
CA PHE A 267 -9.74 11.91 -28.80
C PHE A 267 -10.23 10.80 -29.75
N PRO A 268 -11.02 11.12 -30.80
CA PRO A 268 -11.46 10.11 -31.75
C PRO A 268 -10.28 9.64 -32.63
N ASN A 269 -9.96 8.34 -32.56
CA ASN A 269 -8.88 7.63 -33.26
C ASN A 269 -7.50 7.73 -32.61
N ALA A 270 -7.29 6.90 -31.58
CA ALA A 270 -6.10 6.79 -30.74
C ALA A 270 -4.77 6.43 -31.46
N GLU A 271 -4.79 6.23 -32.78
CA GLU A 271 -3.61 5.90 -33.60
C GLU A 271 -3.28 6.96 -34.67
N SER A 272 -3.93 8.13 -34.62
CA SER A 272 -3.76 9.19 -35.63
C SER A 272 -2.73 10.24 -35.21
N THR A 273 -2.11 10.94 -36.19
CA THR A 273 -1.26 12.11 -35.93
C THR A 273 -1.99 13.18 -35.10
N ALA A 274 -3.31 13.28 -35.24
CA ALA A 274 -4.15 14.18 -34.46
C ALA A 274 -4.22 13.78 -32.98
N TYR A 275 -4.25 12.48 -32.67
CA TYR A 275 -4.20 11.98 -31.30
C TYR A 275 -2.88 12.33 -30.62
N ALA A 276 -1.76 12.03 -31.27
CA ALA A 276 -0.42 12.34 -30.74
C ALA A 276 -0.26 13.85 -30.48
N GLN A 277 -0.73 14.69 -31.41
CA GLN A 277 -0.68 16.14 -31.22
C GLN A 277 -1.54 16.60 -30.04
N ALA A 278 -2.78 16.13 -29.93
CA ALA A 278 -3.69 16.53 -28.87
C ALA A 278 -3.22 16.07 -27.48
N LEU A 279 -2.62 14.88 -27.39
CA LEU A 279 -1.99 14.35 -26.18
C LEU A 279 -0.84 15.25 -25.72
N PHE A 280 0.04 15.62 -26.65
CA PHE A 280 1.18 16.49 -26.35
C PHE A 280 0.73 17.88 -25.89
N GLU A 281 -0.23 18.47 -26.59
CA GLU A 281 -0.78 19.79 -26.25
C GLU A 281 -1.51 19.80 -24.91
N GLN A 282 -2.19 18.69 -24.55
CA GLN A 282 -2.87 18.57 -23.27
C GLN A 282 -1.89 18.51 -22.10
N VAL A 283 -0.85 17.68 -22.21
CA VAL A 283 0.11 17.49 -21.10
C VAL A 283 1.03 18.69 -20.96
N LEU A 284 1.57 19.21 -22.06
CA LEU A 284 2.63 20.23 -22.01
C LEU A 284 2.14 21.65 -22.30
N GLY A 285 0.86 21.84 -22.63
CA GLY A 285 0.27 23.15 -22.89
C GLY A 285 0.82 23.88 -24.12
N ARG A 286 1.56 23.19 -25.00
CA ARG A 286 2.19 23.75 -26.21
C ARG A 286 2.10 22.81 -27.41
N THR A 287 2.17 23.35 -28.62
CA THR A 287 2.22 22.56 -29.86
C THR A 287 3.58 21.84 -30.01
N PRO A 288 3.60 20.54 -30.38
CA PRO A 288 4.83 19.80 -30.62
C PRO A 288 5.57 20.28 -31.88
N THR A 289 6.90 20.18 -31.86
CA THR A 289 7.72 20.29 -33.06
C THR A 289 7.50 19.08 -33.98
N GLY A 290 7.83 19.22 -35.27
CA GLY A 290 7.66 18.12 -36.23
C GLY A 290 8.45 16.84 -35.89
N SER A 291 9.60 16.97 -35.22
CA SER A 291 10.37 15.83 -34.71
C SER A 291 9.73 15.17 -33.49
N GLU A 292 9.24 15.96 -32.53
CA GLU A 292 8.52 15.45 -31.34
C GLU A 292 7.25 14.72 -31.75
N LEU A 293 6.47 15.30 -32.67
CA LEU A 293 5.24 14.69 -33.18
C LEU A 293 5.52 13.37 -33.90
N ASN A 294 6.55 13.31 -34.75
CA ASN A 294 6.93 12.07 -35.43
C ASN A 294 7.38 10.97 -34.45
N ALA A 295 8.15 11.33 -33.41
CA ALA A 295 8.57 10.39 -32.38
C ALA A 295 7.37 9.85 -31.60
N LEU A 296 6.45 10.72 -31.20
CA LEU A 296 5.26 10.35 -30.45
C LEU A 296 4.30 9.47 -31.26
N VAL A 297 4.12 9.75 -32.55
CA VAL A 297 3.33 8.88 -33.45
C VAL A 297 3.93 7.47 -33.54
N GLN A 298 5.26 7.35 -33.60
CA GLN A 298 5.90 6.03 -33.60
C GLN A 298 5.71 5.31 -32.26
N GLN A 299 5.83 6.02 -31.15
CA GLN A 299 5.60 5.45 -29.81
C GLN A 299 4.16 4.94 -29.67
N VAL A 300 3.16 5.75 -30.06
CA VAL A 300 1.74 5.35 -30.01
C VAL A 300 1.50 4.08 -30.83
N THR A 301 2.11 3.99 -32.02
CA THR A 301 1.99 2.80 -32.89
C THR A 301 2.63 1.55 -32.27
N GLN A 302 3.72 1.70 -31.52
CA GLN A 302 4.50 0.57 -30.98
C GLN A 302 4.04 0.12 -29.60
N GLN A 303 3.66 1.06 -28.74
CA GLN A 303 3.42 0.83 -27.31
C GLN A 303 1.96 1.08 -26.93
N GLY A 304 1.15 1.58 -27.85
CA GLY A 304 -0.22 1.96 -27.61
C GLY A 304 -0.36 3.37 -27.01
N PRO A 305 -1.61 3.88 -26.98
CA PRO A 305 -1.92 5.24 -26.56
C PRO A 305 -1.60 5.51 -25.08
N TRP A 306 -1.90 4.56 -24.18
CA TRP A 306 -1.75 4.74 -22.74
C TRP A 306 -0.30 4.76 -22.28
N ASN A 307 0.54 3.84 -22.78
CA ASN A 307 1.99 3.88 -22.49
C ASN A 307 2.65 5.17 -23.00
N SER A 308 2.23 5.64 -24.17
CA SER A 308 2.74 6.89 -24.74
C SER A 308 2.29 8.10 -23.90
N LEU A 309 1.05 8.09 -23.41
CA LEU A 309 0.53 9.12 -22.50
C LEU A 309 1.32 9.20 -21.21
N VAL A 310 1.54 8.05 -20.56
CA VAL A 310 2.32 7.96 -19.32
C VAL A 310 3.75 8.47 -19.51
N GLN A 311 4.38 8.20 -20.65
CA GLN A 311 5.73 8.72 -20.92
C GLN A 311 5.79 10.24 -21.07
N VAL A 312 4.81 10.85 -21.76
CA VAL A 312 4.77 12.32 -21.89
C VAL A 312 4.42 12.96 -20.54
N ALA A 313 3.50 12.36 -19.78
CA ALA A 313 3.13 12.79 -18.44
C ALA A 313 4.33 12.80 -17.47
N ASN A 314 5.17 11.78 -17.54
CA ASN A 314 6.37 11.63 -16.71
C ASN A 314 7.62 12.30 -17.29
N SER A 315 7.49 13.12 -18.33
CA SER A 315 8.63 13.83 -18.90
C SER A 315 9.15 14.90 -17.93
N THR A 316 10.47 15.15 -17.96
CA THR A 316 11.11 16.20 -17.14
C THR A 316 10.49 17.58 -17.37
N GLU A 317 10.01 17.83 -18.59
CA GLU A 317 9.31 19.08 -18.91
C GLU A 317 8.01 19.22 -18.13
N ASN A 318 7.18 18.17 -18.08
CA ASN A 318 5.90 18.20 -17.37
C ASN A 318 6.10 18.26 -15.84
N GLN A 319 7.04 17.47 -15.31
CA GLN A 319 7.40 17.50 -13.89
C GLN A 319 7.86 18.89 -13.43
N ALA A 320 8.62 19.60 -14.27
CA ALA A 320 9.05 20.96 -13.96
C ALA A 320 7.89 21.98 -13.95
N GLN A 321 6.82 21.75 -14.73
CA GLN A 321 5.64 22.62 -14.74
C GLN A 321 4.79 22.44 -13.47
N GLU A 322 4.73 21.22 -12.92
CA GLU A 322 3.81 20.86 -11.82
C GLU A 322 4.47 20.78 -10.44
N ALA A 323 5.76 21.05 -10.34
CA ALA A 323 6.56 20.88 -9.11
C ALA A 323 5.96 21.58 -7.86
N SER A 324 5.25 22.71 -8.02
CA SER A 324 4.64 23.43 -6.90
C SER A 324 3.33 22.79 -6.39
N TYR A 325 2.62 22.04 -7.23
CA TYR A 325 1.45 21.27 -6.81
C TYR A 325 1.90 19.96 -6.15
N LEU A 326 2.84 19.25 -6.78
CA LEU A 326 3.36 17.96 -6.29
C LEU A 326 3.98 18.07 -4.89
N ALA A 327 4.68 19.18 -4.60
CA ALA A 327 5.27 19.43 -3.28
C ALA A 327 4.25 19.57 -2.13
N GLN A 328 2.94 19.61 -2.41
CA GLN A 328 1.88 19.73 -1.39
C GLN A 328 1.44 18.37 -0.83
N PHE A 329 1.85 17.25 -1.44
CA PHE A 329 1.41 15.90 -1.09
C PHE A 329 2.60 15.09 -0.58
N PRO A 330 2.87 15.07 0.74
CA PRO A 330 3.96 14.28 1.31
C PRO A 330 3.66 12.78 1.19
N SER A 331 4.72 11.97 1.34
CA SER A 331 4.61 10.50 1.45
C SER A 331 3.52 10.10 2.45
N ARG A 332 2.75 9.07 2.10
CA ARG A 332 1.57 8.67 2.86
C ARG A 332 2.01 7.94 4.12
N ASP A 333 1.64 8.47 5.29
CA ASP A 333 1.78 7.76 6.54
C ASP A 333 0.68 6.70 6.67
N ILE A 334 1.04 5.52 7.14
CA ILE A 334 0.08 4.46 7.46
C ILE A 334 -0.12 4.46 8.97
N TYR A 335 -1.37 4.40 9.42
CA TYR A 335 -1.69 4.24 10.84
C TYR A 335 -1.91 2.76 11.12
N LEU A 336 -1.10 2.18 11.99
CA LEU A 336 -1.40 0.85 12.53
C LEU A 336 -2.37 1.00 13.71
N THR A 337 -3.56 0.42 13.58
CA THR A 337 -4.48 0.16 14.70
C THR A 337 -4.29 -1.27 15.16
N LEU A 338 -3.71 -1.46 16.35
CA LEU A 338 -3.36 -2.77 16.91
C LEU A 338 -4.50 -3.48 17.67
N GLU A 339 -5.76 -3.07 17.49
CA GLU A 339 -6.85 -3.56 18.35
C GLU A 339 -7.66 -4.73 17.76
N ASP A 340 -7.55 -4.98 16.46
CA ASP A 340 -8.12 -6.16 15.83
C ASP A 340 -6.95 -6.95 15.27
N ALA A 341 -6.87 -8.25 15.60
CA ALA A 341 -5.97 -9.17 14.92
C ALA A 341 -5.98 -8.82 13.43
N TYR A 342 -4.79 -8.60 12.85
CA TYR A 342 -4.63 -8.65 11.40
C TYR A 342 -4.96 -10.08 10.99
N GLU A 343 -6.24 -10.36 10.85
CA GLU A 343 -6.72 -11.31 9.87
C GLU A 343 -6.27 -10.68 8.56
N PRO A 344 -5.24 -11.21 7.86
CA PRO A 344 -4.89 -10.68 6.55
C PRO A 344 -6.19 -10.59 5.78
N ALA A 345 -6.56 -9.38 5.35
CA ALA A 345 -7.71 -9.15 4.50
C ALA A 345 -7.74 -10.28 3.46
N PRO A 346 -8.87 -10.93 3.17
CA PRO A 346 -8.90 -12.03 2.20
C PRO A 346 -8.13 -11.60 0.95
N ILE A 347 -7.17 -12.41 0.50
CA ILE A 347 -6.43 -12.11 -0.72
C ILE A 347 -7.42 -12.15 -1.86
N ARG A 348 -7.92 -10.98 -2.24
CA ARG A 348 -8.72 -10.80 -3.44
C ARG A 348 -7.82 -10.99 -4.65
N THR A 349 -8.23 -11.87 -5.54
CA THR A 349 -7.59 -12.10 -6.84
C THR A 349 -8.36 -11.45 -7.98
N ALA A 350 -9.60 -11.00 -7.72
CA ALA A 350 -10.40 -10.24 -8.66
C ALA A 350 -9.75 -8.90 -8.99
N THR A 351 -9.77 -8.55 -10.28
CA THR A 351 -9.31 -7.25 -10.77
C THR A 351 -10.44 -6.23 -10.67
N ILE A 352 -10.09 -4.94 -10.78
CA ILE A 352 -11.09 -3.86 -10.94
C ILE A 352 -12.03 -4.13 -12.12
N ASP A 353 -11.52 -4.70 -13.22
CA ASP A 353 -12.35 -5.07 -14.38
C ASP A 353 -13.42 -6.11 -14.02
N ALA A 354 -13.11 -7.07 -13.16
CA ALA A 354 -14.08 -8.04 -12.68
C ALA A 354 -15.17 -7.35 -11.84
N ALA A 355 -14.79 -6.46 -10.92
CA ALA A 355 -15.73 -5.67 -10.12
C ALA A 355 -16.61 -4.76 -10.97
N LEU A 356 -16.05 -4.11 -11.99
CA LEU A 356 -16.79 -3.27 -12.93
C LEU A 356 -17.76 -4.12 -13.80
N SER A 357 -17.33 -5.28 -14.27
CA SER A 357 -18.18 -6.19 -15.07
C SER A 357 -19.38 -6.71 -14.26
N VAL A 358 -19.15 -7.09 -13.00
CA VAL A 358 -20.23 -7.48 -12.07
C VAL A 358 -21.16 -6.31 -11.80
N SER A 359 -20.62 -5.10 -11.60
CA SER A 359 -21.43 -3.90 -11.38
C SER A 359 -22.30 -3.54 -12.60
N ARG A 360 -21.77 -3.72 -13.82
CA ARG A 360 -22.55 -3.55 -15.06
C ARG A 360 -23.64 -4.61 -15.23
N LEU A 361 -23.44 -5.83 -14.74
CA LEU A 361 -24.52 -6.83 -14.68
C LEU A 361 -25.68 -6.38 -13.79
N TYR A 362 -25.41 -5.76 -12.63
CA TYR A 362 -26.45 -5.16 -11.79
C TYR A 362 -27.25 -4.10 -12.54
N PHE A 363 -26.56 -3.18 -13.22
CA PHE A 363 -27.22 -2.14 -13.98
C PHE A 363 -28.09 -2.73 -15.10
N ALA A 364 -27.54 -3.63 -15.90
CA ALA A 364 -28.27 -4.25 -17.01
C ALA A 364 -29.46 -5.11 -16.56
N ALA A 365 -29.32 -5.84 -15.45
CA ALA A 365 -30.35 -6.73 -14.95
C ALA A 365 -31.46 -6.00 -14.18
N PHE A 366 -31.11 -4.99 -13.38
CA PHE A 366 -31.98 -4.44 -12.35
C PHE A 366 -32.24 -2.94 -12.43
N ASP A 367 -31.52 -2.22 -13.30
CA ASP A 367 -31.53 -0.76 -13.41
C ASP A 367 -31.09 -0.07 -12.10
N ARG A 368 -30.05 -0.62 -11.46
CA ARG A 368 -29.43 -0.07 -10.26
C ARG A 368 -27.97 -0.48 -10.12
N LEU A 369 -27.23 0.26 -9.29
CA LEU A 369 -25.89 -0.10 -8.84
C LEU A 369 -25.96 -1.25 -7.80
N PRO A 370 -24.89 -2.06 -7.66
CA PRO A 370 -24.80 -3.02 -6.58
C PRO A 370 -24.71 -2.33 -5.22
N ASP A 371 -25.23 -2.96 -4.19
CA ASP A 371 -24.79 -2.68 -2.82
C ASP A 371 -23.47 -3.43 -2.53
N GLN A 372 -22.74 -2.99 -1.50
CA GLN A 372 -21.42 -3.53 -1.14
C GLN A 372 -21.45 -5.05 -0.94
N ALA A 373 -22.44 -5.57 -0.19
CA ALA A 373 -22.53 -7.01 0.10
C ALA A 373 -22.83 -7.81 -1.17
N GLY A 374 -23.73 -7.30 -2.02
CA GLY A 374 -24.07 -7.90 -3.29
C GLY A 374 -22.92 -7.90 -4.29
N LEU A 375 -22.09 -6.85 -4.32
CA LEU A 375 -20.90 -6.79 -5.17
C LEU A 375 -19.88 -7.85 -4.73
N ASN A 376 -19.52 -7.85 -3.45
CA ASN A 376 -18.52 -8.77 -2.90
C ASN A 376 -18.94 -10.23 -3.05
N TYR A 377 -20.22 -10.55 -2.84
CA TYR A 377 -20.73 -11.91 -3.05
C TYR A 377 -20.43 -12.45 -4.46
N TRP A 378 -20.70 -11.67 -5.51
CA TRP A 378 -20.45 -12.12 -6.87
C TRP A 378 -18.98 -12.10 -7.25
N ILE A 379 -18.20 -11.22 -6.62
CA ILE A 379 -16.75 -11.26 -6.76
C ILE A 379 -16.17 -12.52 -6.12
N ASP A 380 -16.65 -12.95 -4.95
CA ASP A 380 -16.27 -14.24 -4.37
C ASP A 380 -16.51 -15.37 -5.38
N ARG A 381 -17.68 -15.38 -6.03
CA ARG A 381 -18.01 -16.39 -7.05
C ARG A 381 -17.01 -16.37 -8.21
N TRP A 382 -16.65 -15.18 -8.69
CA TRP A 382 -15.66 -14.99 -9.75
C TRP A 382 -14.29 -15.55 -9.33
N GLU A 383 -13.84 -15.25 -8.11
CA GLU A 383 -12.56 -15.73 -7.56
C GLU A 383 -12.53 -17.25 -7.37
N TRP A 384 -13.69 -17.86 -7.14
CA TRP A 384 -13.87 -19.30 -7.10
C TRP A 384 -13.96 -19.96 -8.48
N GLY A 385 -13.77 -19.17 -9.55
CA GLY A 385 -13.66 -19.63 -10.93
C GLY A 385 -14.97 -19.59 -11.72
N ASP A 386 -16.03 -18.95 -11.21
CA ASP A 386 -17.22 -18.72 -12.00
C ASP A 386 -16.92 -17.70 -13.13
N THR A 387 -17.36 -18.03 -14.34
CA THR A 387 -17.36 -17.10 -15.46
C THR A 387 -18.46 -16.04 -15.31
N LEU A 388 -18.31 -14.91 -16.00
CA LEU A 388 -19.33 -13.85 -16.03
C LEU A 388 -20.70 -14.37 -16.53
N ASP A 389 -20.71 -15.36 -17.44
CA ASP A 389 -21.92 -16.04 -17.91
C ASP A 389 -22.61 -16.85 -16.78
N GLN A 390 -21.84 -17.50 -15.90
CA GLN A 390 -22.37 -18.24 -14.75
C GLN A 390 -22.92 -17.28 -13.69
N ILE A 391 -22.21 -16.18 -13.44
CA ILE A 391 -22.69 -15.10 -12.57
C ILE A 391 -24.00 -14.53 -13.12
N ALA A 392 -24.05 -14.17 -14.41
CA ALA A 392 -25.26 -13.67 -15.06
C ALA A 392 -26.43 -14.67 -15.04
N THR A 393 -26.14 -15.98 -15.05
CA THR A 393 -27.15 -17.02 -14.84
C THR A 393 -27.76 -16.90 -13.44
N GLY A 394 -26.92 -16.71 -12.41
CA GLY A 394 -27.39 -16.44 -11.05
C GLY A 394 -28.26 -15.18 -10.93
N PHE A 395 -27.97 -14.13 -11.69
CA PHE A 395 -28.83 -12.94 -11.76
C PHE A 395 -30.18 -13.27 -12.38
N VAL A 396 -30.19 -13.90 -13.57
CA VAL A 396 -31.43 -14.25 -14.28
C VAL A 396 -32.32 -15.20 -13.46
N ASP A 397 -31.71 -16.09 -12.67
CA ASP A 397 -32.41 -17.05 -11.82
C ASP A 397 -32.81 -16.47 -10.45
N SER A 398 -32.41 -15.22 -10.15
CA SER A 398 -32.71 -14.58 -8.87
C SER A 398 -34.19 -14.19 -8.74
N SER A 399 -34.67 -14.13 -7.49
CA SER A 399 -36.02 -13.62 -7.20
C SER A 399 -36.18 -12.16 -7.61
N GLU A 400 -35.13 -11.34 -7.45
CA GLU A 400 -35.13 -9.94 -7.86
C GLU A 400 -35.35 -9.80 -9.38
N PHE A 401 -34.68 -10.63 -10.19
CA PHE A 401 -34.87 -10.61 -11.63
C PHE A 401 -36.26 -11.08 -12.03
N ALA A 402 -36.80 -12.10 -11.36
CA ALA A 402 -38.15 -12.60 -11.61
C ALA A 402 -39.24 -11.56 -11.30
N GLU A 403 -39.00 -10.62 -10.38
CA GLU A 403 -39.92 -9.51 -10.11
C GLU A 403 -39.94 -8.47 -11.24
N LYS A 404 -38.77 -8.18 -11.84
CA LYS A 404 -38.63 -7.22 -12.96
C LYS A 404 -39.04 -7.84 -14.30
N VAL A 405 -38.64 -9.08 -14.52
CA VAL A 405 -38.86 -9.88 -15.73
C VAL A 405 -39.47 -11.22 -15.33
N PRO A 406 -40.81 -11.29 -15.21
CA PRO A 406 -41.48 -12.53 -14.82
C PRO A 406 -41.11 -13.69 -15.74
N PRO A 407 -40.88 -14.91 -15.25
CA PRO A 407 -40.53 -16.05 -16.09
C PRO A 407 -41.52 -16.33 -17.23
N SER A 408 -42.79 -15.96 -17.03
CA SER A 408 -43.86 -16.07 -18.03
C SER A 408 -43.84 -15.00 -19.13
N SER A 409 -42.98 -13.98 -19.04
CA SER A 409 -43.04 -12.76 -19.88
C SER A 409 -42.51 -12.92 -21.32
N GLY A 410 -42.02 -14.11 -21.72
CA GLY A 410 -41.53 -14.34 -23.08
C GLY A 410 -40.22 -13.58 -23.39
N ASN A 411 -39.58 -13.89 -24.52
CA ASN A 411 -38.26 -13.30 -24.86
C ASN A 411 -38.35 -11.84 -25.31
N GLU A 412 -39.49 -11.43 -25.89
CA GLU A 412 -39.70 -10.06 -26.34
C GLU A 412 -39.69 -9.06 -25.17
N TYR A 413 -40.41 -9.39 -24.09
CA TYR A 413 -40.42 -8.58 -22.87
C TYR A 413 -39.03 -8.51 -22.22
N PHE A 414 -38.32 -9.65 -22.16
CA PHE A 414 -36.95 -9.70 -21.64
C PHE A 414 -36.00 -8.79 -22.42
N VAL A 415 -36.03 -8.84 -23.76
CA VAL A 415 -35.19 -7.95 -24.59
C VAL A 415 -35.56 -6.48 -24.36
N ASN A 416 -36.85 -6.15 -24.32
CA ASN A 416 -37.29 -4.77 -24.07
C ASN A 416 -36.80 -4.26 -22.70
N ALA A 417 -36.88 -5.08 -21.65
CA ALA A 417 -36.39 -4.71 -20.32
C ALA A 417 -34.90 -4.37 -20.32
N LEU A 418 -34.06 -5.17 -20.99
CA LEU A 418 -32.63 -4.89 -21.09
C LEU A 418 -32.35 -3.60 -21.87
N TYR A 419 -33.09 -3.32 -22.94
CA TYR A 419 -32.97 -2.07 -23.68
C TYR A 419 -33.32 -0.84 -22.82
N TYR A 420 -34.35 -0.92 -21.99
CA TYR A 420 -34.68 0.18 -21.09
C TYR A 420 -33.61 0.36 -20.01
N ASN A 421 -33.19 -0.72 -19.35
CA ASN A 421 -32.19 -0.64 -18.28
C ASN A 421 -30.85 -0.10 -18.81
N VAL A 422 -30.38 -0.64 -19.93
CA VAL A 422 -29.04 -0.34 -20.44
C VAL A 422 -29.00 0.94 -21.28
N LEU A 423 -30.05 1.21 -22.06
CA LEU A 423 -30.04 2.29 -23.06
C LEU A 423 -31.07 3.39 -22.80
N GLY A 424 -31.94 3.24 -21.80
CA GLY A 424 -33.00 4.20 -21.50
C GLY A 424 -34.03 4.36 -22.62
N ARG A 425 -34.12 3.43 -23.57
CA ARG A 425 -34.97 3.52 -24.77
C ARG A 425 -35.52 2.18 -25.22
N GLU A 426 -36.55 2.21 -26.06
CA GLU A 426 -37.07 1.02 -26.73
C GLU A 426 -36.08 0.46 -27.78
N PRO A 427 -36.09 -0.85 -28.03
CA PRO A 427 -35.34 -1.42 -29.13
C PRO A 427 -35.90 -0.96 -30.48
N ASP A 428 -35.01 -0.72 -31.44
CA ASP A 428 -35.42 -0.61 -32.83
C ASP A 428 -35.83 -1.99 -33.38
N ALA A 429 -36.61 -1.98 -34.46
CA ALA A 429 -37.17 -3.20 -35.04
C ALA A 429 -36.10 -4.23 -35.47
N ASN A 430 -34.92 -3.77 -35.93
CA ASN A 430 -33.86 -4.67 -36.37
C ASN A 430 -33.09 -5.23 -35.18
N GLY A 431 -32.79 -4.40 -34.17
CA GLY A 431 -32.16 -4.82 -32.92
C GLY A 431 -33.01 -5.87 -32.19
N GLN A 432 -34.31 -5.61 -32.02
CA GLN A 432 -35.23 -6.56 -31.38
C GLN A 432 -35.28 -7.89 -32.15
N ALA A 433 -35.41 -7.83 -33.49
CA ALA A 433 -35.46 -9.01 -34.34
C ALA A 433 -34.17 -9.84 -34.26
N TYR A 434 -33.00 -9.20 -34.18
CA TYR A 434 -31.72 -9.87 -34.02
C TYR A 434 -31.65 -10.66 -32.71
N TRP A 435 -32.00 -10.04 -31.57
CA TRP A 435 -31.97 -10.71 -30.27
C TRP A 435 -32.92 -11.88 -30.20
N LEU A 436 -34.16 -11.69 -30.68
CA LEU A 436 -35.16 -12.76 -30.74
C LEU A 436 -34.67 -13.93 -31.61
N TYR A 437 -34.03 -13.63 -32.74
CA TYR A 437 -33.46 -14.66 -33.61
C TYR A 437 -32.36 -15.46 -32.91
N VAL A 438 -31.36 -14.83 -32.29
CA VAL A 438 -30.26 -15.56 -31.64
C VAL A 438 -30.74 -16.35 -30.42
N MET A 439 -31.73 -15.84 -29.68
CA MET A 439 -32.37 -16.59 -28.58
C MET A 439 -33.17 -17.79 -29.10
N GLN A 440 -33.83 -17.67 -30.26
CA GLN A 440 -34.48 -18.80 -30.92
C GLN A 440 -33.49 -19.87 -31.39
N GLN A 441 -32.25 -19.48 -31.73
CA GLN A 441 -31.16 -20.41 -32.04
C GLN A 441 -30.53 -21.06 -30.80
N GLY A 442 -31.00 -20.74 -29.58
CA GLY A 442 -30.56 -21.37 -28.34
C GLY A 442 -29.60 -20.54 -27.50
N LEU A 443 -29.39 -19.26 -27.81
CA LEU A 443 -28.63 -18.36 -26.93
C LEU A 443 -29.42 -18.13 -25.63
N PRO A 444 -28.86 -18.47 -24.44
CA PRO A 444 -29.57 -18.33 -23.19
C PRO A 444 -29.70 -16.85 -22.78
N ARG A 445 -30.70 -16.55 -21.94
CA ARG A 445 -30.93 -15.20 -21.41
C ARG A 445 -29.72 -14.62 -20.68
N SER A 446 -28.98 -15.45 -19.94
CA SER A 446 -27.76 -15.02 -19.26
C SER A 446 -26.70 -14.48 -20.22
N GLN A 447 -26.46 -15.15 -21.35
CA GLN A 447 -25.52 -14.66 -22.37
C GLN A 447 -26.02 -13.41 -23.10
N VAL A 448 -27.34 -13.26 -23.26
CA VAL A 448 -27.90 -12.00 -23.77
C VAL A 448 -27.64 -10.88 -22.76
N LEU A 449 -27.92 -11.11 -21.47
CA LEU A 449 -27.65 -10.15 -20.39
C LEU A 449 -26.18 -9.73 -20.37
N VAL A 450 -25.23 -10.66 -20.42
CA VAL A 450 -23.79 -10.35 -20.49
C VAL A 450 -23.47 -9.46 -21.69
N ARG A 451 -24.01 -9.75 -22.88
CA ARG A 451 -23.75 -8.94 -24.08
C ARG A 451 -24.33 -7.53 -24.00
N PHE A 452 -25.41 -7.33 -23.25
CA PHE A 452 -25.93 -6.00 -22.96
C PHE A 452 -25.06 -5.28 -21.92
N ALA A 453 -24.73 -5.95 -20.82
CA ALA A 453 -23.90 -5.42 -19.74
C ALA A 453 -22.51 -4.97 -20.24
N GLU A 454 -21.88 -5.77 -21.09
CA GLU A 454 -20.55 -5.52 -21.66
C GLU A 454 -20.61 -4.85 -23.04
N SER A 455 -21.77 -4.30 -23.43
CA SER A 455 -21.86 -3.51 -24.65
C SER A 455 -21.09 -2.19 -24.50
N THR A 456 -20.48 -1.71 -25.59
CA THR A 456 -19.79 -0.42 -25.61
C THR A 456 -20.68 0.72 -25.12
N GLU A 457 -21.98 0.66 -25.40
CA GLU A 457 -22.96 1.67 -24.98
C GLU A 457 -23.18 1.63 -23.46
N ASN A 458 -23.34 0.44 -22.86
CA ASN A 458 -23.52 0.31 -21.41
C ASN A 458 -22.28 0.69 -20.61
N ILE A 459 -21.10 0.26 -21.08
CA ILE A 459 -19.81 0.61 -20.47
C ILE A 459 -19.68 2.14 -20.41
N ALA A 460 -20.01 2.82 -21.51
CA ALA A 460 -19.89 4.26 -21.59
C ALA A 460 -20.94 5.00 -20.74
N LEU A 461 -22.17 4.48 -20.65
CA LEU A 461 -23.24 5.05 -19.82
C LEU A 461 -23.01 4.89 -18.32
N THR A 462 -22.35 3.82 -17.90
CA THR A 462 -22.11 3.51 -16.48
C THR A 462 -20.76 3.98 -15.97
N ALA A 463 -19.88 4.48 -16.85
CA ALA A 463 -18.52 4.89 -16.51
C ALA A 463 -18.45 5.88 -15.32
N ASP A 464 -19.24 6.96 -15.39
CA ASP A 464 -19.25 7.98 -14.33
C ASP A 464 -19.84 7.46 -13.02
N GLN A 465 -20.82 6.55 -13.08
CA GLN A 465 -21.48 5.98 -11.90
C GLN A 465 -20.62 4.91 -11.21
N LEU A 466 -19.71 4.30 -11.95
CA LEU A 466 -18.84 3.22 -11.47
C LEU A 466 -17.40 3.67 -11.21
N SER A 467 -17.09 4.96 -11.38
CA SER A 467 -15.74 5.48 -11.11
C SER A 467 -15.31 5.35 -9.65
N GLY A 468 -16.27 5.17 -8.73
CA GLY A 468 -16.03 4.95 -7.31
C GLY A 468 -15.82 3.49 -6.91
N VAL A 469 -15.82 2.53 -7.85
CA VAL A 469 -15.53 1.12 -7.52
C VAL A 469 -14.06 0.97 -7.15
N HIS A 470 -13.77 0.43 -5.96
CA HIS A 470 -12.42 0.14 -5.51
C HIS A 470 -12.38 -1.00 -4.49
N LEU A 471 -11.20 -1.57 -4.32
CA LEU A 471 -10.91 -2.46 -3.20
C LEU A 471 -10.41 -1.62 -2.02
N ASP A 472 -11.02 -1.77 -0.86
CA ASP A 472 -10.59 -1.08 0.36
C ASP A 472 -9.47 -1.82 1.11
N ASN A 473 -8.99 -1.20 2.19
CA ASN A 473 -7.91 -1.73 3.01
C ASN A 473 -8.29 -3.01 3.78
N GLN A 474 -9.57 -3.39 3.79
CA GLN A 474 -10.10 -4.60 4.43
C GLN A 474 -10.30 -5.75 3.43
N GLY A 475 -10.01 -5.54 2.14
CA GLY A 475 -10.19 -6.55 1.09
C GLY A 475 -11.62 -6.63 0.56
N GLU A 476 -12.44 -5.59 0.79
CA GLU A 476 -13.82 -5.53 0.33
C GLU A 476 -13.95 -4.55 -0.84
N TRP A 477 -14.70 -4.95 -1.86
CA TRP A 477 -15.07 -4.09 -2.99
C TRP A 477 -16.14 -3.10 -2.56
N GLN A 478 -15.83 -1.82 -2.71
CA GLN A 478 -16.67 -0.69 -2.35
C GLN A 478 -17.15 0.04 -3.60
N LEU A 479 -18.25 0.77 -3.48
CA LEU A 479 -18.74 1.71 -4.48
C LEU A 479 -19.18 3.00 -3.76
N PHE A 480 -18.43 4.08 -3.94
CA PHE A 480 -18.87 5.40 -3.49
C PHE A 480 -20.05 5.87 -4.35
N ILE A 481 -21.17 6.23 -3.69
CA ILE A 481 -22.41 6.69 -4.34
C ILE A 481 -22.48 8.22 -4.33
#